data_AF-A0A930J0C0-F1
#
_entry.id   AF-A0A930J0C0-F1
#
_cell.length_a   1.000
_cell.length_b   1.000
_cell.length_c   1.000
_cell.angle_alpha   90.00
_cell.angle_beta   90.00
_cell.angle_gamma   90.00
#
_symmetry.space_group_name_H-M   'P 1'
#
loop_
_entity.id
_entity.type
_entity.pdbx_description
1 polymer ?
#
loop_
_entity_poly.entity_id
_entity_poly.type
_entity_poly.pdbx_seq_one_letter_code
_entity_poly.pdbx_strand_id
1 'polypeptide(L)' 'MGQKKEHSNLIKEHLKKRSITQTWLAKALGMSFSITNAYVCNRKQPNLTIIFKVADLLGVSPKELVK' A
#
# COMPACT_ATOMS: atom_id res chain seq x y z
N MET A 1 -19.84 -12.34 12.53
CA MET A 1 -18.68 -11.53 12.08
C MET A 1 -18.11 -12.18 10.83
N GLY A 2 -18.65 -11.83 9.66
CA GLY A 2 -18.26 -12.46 8.41
C GLY A 2 -16.82 -12.12 8.08
N GLN A 3 -15.96 -13.14 8.02
CA GLN A 3 -14.65 -12.99 7.39
C GLN A 3 -14.90 -12.76 5.90
N LYS A 4 -15.09 -11.51 5.49
CA LYS A 4 -14.94 -11.16 4.08
C LYS A 4 -13.46 -11.39 3.76
N LYS A 5 -13.19 -12.43 2.97
CA LYS A 5 -11.94 -12.56 2.22
C LYS A 5 -11.86 -11.39 1.25
N GLU A 6 -11.55 -10.20 1.74
CA GLU A 6 -11.27 -9.07 0.87
C GLU A 6 -9.83 -9.20 0.41
N HIS A 7 -9.61 -9.21 -0.91
CA HIS A 7 -8.30 -8.99 -1.52
C HIS A 7 -7.71 -7.74 -0.85
N SER A 8 -6.80 -7.96 0.09
CA SER A 8 -6.30 -6.94 0.99
C SER A 8 -4.82 -6.78 0.77
N ASN A 9 -4.40 -5.55 0.59
CA ASN A 9 -3.04 -5.19 0.26
C ASN A 9 -2.29 -5.12 1.59
N LEU A 10 -1.08 -5.69 1.65
CA LEU A 10 -0.27 -5.69 2.87
C LEU A 10 0.57 -4.41 3.02
N ILE A 11 0.28 -3.38 2.22
CA ILE A 11 0.95 -2.07 2.23
C ILE A 11 0.86 -1.44 3.64
N LYS A 12 -0.31 -1.50 4.29
CA LYS A 12 -0.50 -0.95 5.64
C LYS A 12 0.41 -1.60 6.68
N GLU A 13 0.51 -2.93 6.63
CA GLU A 13 1.35 -3.71 7.54
C GLU A 13 2.83 -3.38 7.32
N HIS A 14 3.26 -3.27 6.06
CA HIS A 14 4.65 -2.96 5.72
C HIS A 14 5.05 -1.53 6.10
N LEU A 15 4.14 -0.57 5.91
CA LEU A 15 4.34 0.81 6.38
C LEU A 15 4.48 0.87 7.91
N LYS A 16 3.63 0.16 8.65
CA LYS A 16 3.71 0.08 10.11
C LYS A 16 5.00 -0.57 10.60
N LYS A 17 5.39 -1.71 10.00
CA LYS A 17 6.63 -2.43 10.36
C LYS A 17 7.88 -1.56 10.21
N ARG A 18 7.87 -0.63 9.25
CA ARG A 18 9.00 0.26 8.96
C ARG A 18 8.84 1.66 9.54
N SER A 19 7.79 1.94 10.31
CA SER A 19 7.46 3.28 10.82
C SER A 19 7.44 4.37 9.73
N ILE A 20 7.01 4.01 8.51
CA ILE A 20 6.92 4.94 7.38
C ILE A 20 5.54 5.61 7.40
N THR A 21 5.52 6.93 7.25
CA THR A 21 4.28 7.70 7.20
C THR A 21 3.62 7.60 5.82
N GLN A 22 2.30 7.64 5.79
CA GLN A 22 1.53 7.67 4.54
C GLN A 22 1.85 8.94 3.72
N THR A 23 2.18 10.04 4.39
CA THR A 23 2.61 11.30 3.77
C THR A 23 3.92 11.14 3.00
N TRP A 24 4.86 10.36 3.54
CA TRP A 24 6.10 10.04 2.84
C TRP A 24 5.82 9.21 1.58
N LEU A 25 4.98 8.18 1.68
CA LEU A 25 4.62 7.34 0.54
C LEU A 25 3.88 8.15 -0.55
N ALA A 26 2.99 9.06 -0.16
CA ALA A 26 2.28 9.95 -1.07
C ALA A 26 3.26 10.86 -1.83
N LYS A 27 4.23 11.44 -1.11
CA LYS A 27 5.28 12.28 -1.70
C LYS A 27 6.19 11.48 -2.63
N ALA A 28 6.60 10.28 -2.24
CA ALA A 28 7.45 9.40 -3.04
C ALA A 28 6.77 8.89 -4.32
N LEU A 29 5.45 8.65 -4.27
CA LEU A 29 4.65 8.27 -5.44
C LEU A 29 4.25 9.48 -6.31
N GLY A 30 4.42 10.71 -5.83
CA GLY A 30 3.93 11.91 -6.49
C GLY A 30 2.39 11.97 -6.54
N MET A 31 1.72 11.41 -5.54
CA MET A 31 0.26 11.31 -5.46
C MET A 31 -0.31 12.07 -4.28
N SER A 32 -1.59 12.44 -4.36
CA SER A 32 -2.29 13.05 -3.24
C SER A 32 -2.42 12.07 -2.07
N PHE A 33 -2.28 12.60 -0.85
CA PHE A 33 -2.43 11.84 0.40
C PHE A 33 -3.72 11.03 0.44
N SER A 34 -4.84 11.61 -0.01
CA SER A 34 -6.15 10.94 -0.04
C SER A 34 -6.16 9.68 -0.90
N ILE A 35 -5.43 9.68 -2.03
CA ILE A 35 -5.32 8.53 -2.92
C ILE A 35 -4.47 7.44 -2.26
N THR A 36 -3.31 7.80 -1.72
CA THR A 36 -2.45 6.87 -0.98
C THR A 36 -3.17 6.27 0.23
N ASN A 37 -3.92 7.08 0.98
CA ASN A 37 -4.73 6.62 2.10
C ASN A 37 -5.84 5.65 1.65
N ALA A 38 -6.47 5.87 0.49
CA ALA A 38 -7.44 4.94 -0.07
C ALA A 38 -6.81 3.57 -0.38
N TYR A 39 -5.57 3.53 -0.88
CA TYR A 39 -4.82 2.29 -1.10
C TYR A 39 -4.42 1.59 0.21
N VAL A 40 -3.96 2.35 1.20
CA VAL A 40 -3.53 1.82 2.50
C VAL A 40 -4.71 1.31 3.33
N CYS A 41 -5.87 1.96 3.24
CA CYS A 41 -7.09 1.54 3.91
C CYS A 41 -7.89 0.48 3.15
N ASN A 42 -7.35 -0.08 2.05
CA ASN A 42 -8.03 -1.03 1.16
C ASN A 42 -9.40 -0.52 0.64
N ARG A 43 -9.62 0.81 0.65
CA ARG A 43 -10.82 1.43 0.06
C ARG A 43 -10.77 1.41 -1.47
N LYS A 44 -9.56 1.38 -2.02
CA LYS A 44 -9.28 1.26 -3.45
C LYS A 44 -8.08 0.34 -3.66
N GLN A 45 -8.13 -0.47 -4.71
CA GLN A 45 -6.99 -1.29 -5.12
C GLN A 45 -5.98 -0.44 -5.92
N PRO A 46 -4.69 -0.47 -5.58
CA PRO A 46 -3.65 0.14 -6.39
C PRO A 46 -3.43 -0.68 -7.67
N ASN A 47 -3.13 0.01 -8.77
CA ASN A 47 -2.75 -0.66 -10.01
C ASN A 47 -1.41 -1.39 -9.83
N LEU A 48 -1.14 -2.38 -10.68
CA LEU A 48 0.15 -3.11 -10.69
C LEU A 48 1.35 -2.16 -10.69
N THR A 49 1.34 -1.10 -11.51
CA THR A 49 2.41 -0.09 -11.54
C THR A 49 2.66 0.56 -10.18
N ILE A 50 1.60 0.82 -9.40
CA ILE A 50 1.73 1.39 -8.05
C ILE A 50 2.26 0.36 -7.09
N ILE A 51 1.79 -0.89 -7.18
CA ILE A 51 2.29 -1.99 -6.35
C ILE A 51 3.80 -2.16 -6.57
N PHE A 52 4.28 -2.16 -7.82
CA PHE A 52 5.71 -2.22 -8.14
C PHE A 52 6.49 -1.01 -7.60
N LYS A 53 5.97 0.21 -7.75
CA LYS A 53 6.63 1.41 -7.20
C LYS A 53 6.70 1.37 -5.67
N VAL A 54 5.63 0.95 -5.01
CA VAL A 54 5.59 0.80 -3.55
C VAL A 54 6.55 -0.31 -3.09
N ALA A 55 6.61 -1.42 -3.82
CA ALA A 55 7.54 -2.53 -3.58
C ALA A 55 8.99 -2.07 -3.68
N ASP A 56 9.32 -1.30 -4.72
CA ASP A 56 10.66 -0.72 -4.94
C ASP A 56 11.03 0.27 -3.83
N LEU A 57 10.14 1.21 -3.51
CA LEU A 57 10.33 2.19 -2.43
C LEU A 57 10.50 1.52 -1.05
N LEU A 58 9.80 0.41 -0.82
CA LEU A 58 9.90 -0.37 0.40
C LEU A 58 11.01 -1.43 0.32
N GLY A 59 11.66 -1.66 -0.82
CA GLY A 59 12.60 -2.77 -1.01
C GLY A 59 12.03 -4.13 -0.60
N VAL A 60 10.78 -4.42 -0.95
CA VAL A 60 10.12 -5.73 -0.72
C VAL A 60 9.62 -6.30 -2.03
N SER A 61 9.32 -7.60 -2.04
CA SER A 61 8.76 -8.20 -3.25
C SER A 61 7.32 -7.73 -3.47
N PRO A 62 6.89 -7.38 -4.70
CA PRO A 62 5.49 -7.03 -4.98
C PRO A 62 4.51 -8.16 -4.62
N LYS A 63 4.98 -9.41 -4.63
CA LYS A 63 4.23 -10.58 -4.16
C LYS A 63 3.95 -10.56 -2.66
N GLU A 64 4.75 -9.84 -1.87
CA GLU A 64 4.51 -9.68 -0.42
C GLU A 64 3.50 -8.56 -0.13
N LEU A 65 3.21 -7.69 -1.11
CA LEU A 65 2.25 -6.60 -0.98
C LEU A 65 0.83 -7.01 -1.39
N VAL A 66 0.69 -8.12 -2.14
CA VAL A 66 -0.58 -8.66 -2.65
C VAL A 66 -0.80 -10.04 -2.04
N LYS A 67 -2.04 -10.35 -1.62
CA LYS A 67 -2.40 -11.66 -1.05
C LYS A 67 -3.15 -12.52 -2.06
#